data_AF-A0A928LHH0-F1
#
_entry.id   AF-A0A928LHH0-F1
#
_cell.length_a   1.000
_cell.length_b   1.000
_cell.length_c   1.000
_cell.angle_alpha   90.00
_cell.angle_beta   90.00
_cell.angle_gamma   90.00
#
_symmetry.space_group_name_H-M   'P 1'
#
loop_
_entity.id
_entity.type
_entity.pdbx_description
1 polymer ?
#
loop_
_entity_poly.entity_id
_entity_poly.type
_entity_poly.pdbx_seq_one_letter_code
_entity_poly.pdbx_strand_id
1 'polypeptide(L)'
;MALINCPQCNHTISDKTKKCINCGYEFKKKQISKKKIIILISGFCALVVLLFAVTLITSQVSVKQYFNLIADKNFSCVLGNHHWKSATCDKPKFCSICNSEKGKSLEHKWKEADCINPKTCLQCKQTEGKPLEHTVNIGICNRCTKFVNKYEIEFTVIEESLSCLEKSFDNIAEYFGVSSSSALRELYYCNLAKTEALNIKKAACIARDICGDIPEFTEVKKCFEKINTILSDEIDIELTVNNYVTYANNTLSSKVADSAKAFNETVDEVNKIIEG
;
A
#
# COMPACT_ATOMS: atom_id res chain seq x y z
N MET A 1 74.05 67.41 -25.97
CA MET A 1 74.79 67.24 -27.24
C MET A 1 76.21 66.87 -26.86
N ALA A 2 76.72 65.71 -27.27
CA ALA A 2 78.08 65.32 -26.90
C ALA A 2 79.09 65.96 -27.88
N LEU A 3 80.12 66.61 -27.34
CA LEU A 3 81.24 67.12 -28.13
C LEU A 3 82.33 66.05 -28.11
N ILE A 4 82.87 65.71 -29.29
CA ILE A 4 84.00 64.80 -29.44
C ILE A 4 85.20 65.57 -29.99
N ASN A 5 86.41 65.17 -29.62
CA ASN A 5 87.61 65.74 -30.19
C ASN A 5 87.97 65.03 -31.49
N CYS A 6 88.35 65.80 -32.51
CA CYS A 6 88.83 65.21 -33.75
C CYS A 6 90.17 64.50 -33.50
N PRO A 7 90.32 63.21 -33.86
CA PRO A 7 91.55 62.46 -33.57
C PRO A 7 92.78 62.94 -34.36
N GLN A 8 92.61 63.80 -35.38
CA GLN A 8 93.73 64.32 -36.18
C GLN A 8 94.17 65.73 -35.80
N CYS A 9 93.23 66.66 -35.57
CA CYS A 9 93.58 68.04 -35.23
C CYS A 9 93.19 68.45 -33.80
N ASN A 10 92.64 67.53 -33.02
CA ASN A 10 92.24 67.66 -31.61
C ASN A 10 91.24 68.80 -31.30
N HIS A 11 90.68 69.46 -32.32
CA HIS A 11 89.62 70.43 -32.12
C HIS A 11 88.32 69.74 -31.70
N THR A 12 87.63 70.38 -30.76
CA THR A 12 86.29 70.03 -30.31
C THR A 12 85.28 70.25 -31.44
N ILE A 13 84.58 69.19 -31.81
CA ILE A 13 83.53 69.19 -32.82
C ILE A 13 82.32 68.42 -32.31
N SER A 14 81.16 68.60 -32.95
CA SER A 14 79.98 67.78 -32.61
C SER A 14 80.16 66.34 -33.08
N ASP A 15 79.73 65.42 -32.22
CA ASP A 15 79.57 63.97 -32.47
C ASP A 15 78.69 63.62 -33.68
N LYS A 16 77.96 64.59 -34.25
CA LYS A 16 77.11 64.42 -35.43
C LYS A 16 77.79 64.81 -36.74
N THR A 17 78.96 65.46 -36.70
CA THR A 17 79.66 65.93 -37.92
C THR A 17 80.28 64.74 -38.68
N LYS A 18 80.00 64.64 -39.98
CA LYS A 18 80.53 63.55 -40.83
C LYS A 18 81.99 63.75 -41.20
N LYS A 19 82.42 65.01 -41.26
CA LYS A 19 83.76 65.45 -41.61
C LYS A 19 84.19 66.56 -40.67
N CYS A 20 85.43 66.53 -40.19
CA CYS A 20 85.99 67.60 -39.39
C CYS A 20 86.08 68.87 -40.24
N ILE A 21 85.48 69.96 -39.79
CA ILE A 21 85.50 71.26 -40.48
C ILE A 21 86.91 71.81 -40.61
N ASN A 22 87.82 71.47 -39.67
CA ASN A 22 89.15 72.07 -39.62
C ASN A 22 90.22 71.30 -40.40
N CYS A 23 90.23 69.96 -40.33
CA CYS A 23 91.25 69.14 -41.01
C CYS A 23 90.72 68.25 -42.13
N GLY A 24 89.40 68.18 -42.31
CA GLY A 24 88.79 67.34 -43.33
C GLY A 24 88.76 65.84 -43.01
N TYR A 25 89.10 65.40 -41.79
CA TYR A 25 89.02 63.99 -41.41
C TYR A 25 87.58 63.46 -41.41
N GLU A 26 87.34 62.30 -42.04
CA GLU A 26 86.00 61.69 -42.16
C GLU A 26 85.75 60.60 -41.11
N PHE A 27 84.62 60.69 -40.41
CA PHE A 27 84.23 59.71 -39.39
C PHE A 27 83.43 58.56 -40.01
N LYS A 28 84.01 57.35 -40.07
CA LYS A 28 83.32 56.14 -40.52
C LYS A 28 82.33 55.66 -39.46
N LYS A 29 81.02 55.76 -39.73
CA LYS A 29 79.97 55.21 -38.85
C LYS A 29 80.09 53.68 -38.77
N LYS A 30 80.09 53.11 -37.56
CA LYS A 30 80.08 51.66 -37.31
C LYS A 30 78.76 51.06 -37.85
N GLN A 31 78.81 50.44 -39.03
CA GLN A 31 77.65 49.79 -39.65
C GLN A 31 77.36 48.46 -38.96
N ILE A 32 76.32 48.41 -38.14
CA ILE A 32 75.75 47.15 -37.69
C ILE A 32 75.08 46.51 -38.92
N SER A 33 75.46 45.28 -39.30
CA SER A 33 75.01 44.67 -40.55
C SER A 33 73.48 44.53 -40.56
N LYS A 34 72.83 45.13 -41.56
CA LYS A 34 71.36 45.12 -41.73
C LYS A 34 70.77 43.70 -41.58
N LYS A 35 71.45 42.65 -42.04
CA LYS A 35 71.02 41.24 -41.92
C LYS A 35 70.82 40.77 -40.47
N LYS A 36 71.74 41.08 -39.53
CA LYS A 36 71.61 40.69 -38.12
C LYS A 36 70.49 41.45 -37.40
N ILE A 37 70.30 42.72 -37.74
CA ILE A 37 69.17 43.53 -37.23
C ILE A 37 67.84 42.98 -37.73
N ILE A 38 67.74 42.62 -39.02
CA ILE A 38 66.51 42.08 -39.60
C ILE A 38 66.14 40.72 -38.97
N ILE A 39 67.11 39.83 -38.72
CA ILE A 39 66.84 38.53 -38.07
C ILE A 39 66.34 38.73 -36.63
N LEU A 40 66.99 39.61 -35.85
CA LEU A 40 66.57 39.93 -34.48
C LEU A 40 65.19 40.60 -34.44
N ILE A 41 64.89 41.52 -35.36
CA ILE A 41 63.57 42.15 -35.46
C ILE A 41 62.52 41.12 -35.91
N SER A 42 62.82 40.26 -36.89
CA SER A 42 61.87 39.25 -37.37
C SER A 42 61.52 38.22 -36.29
N GLY A 43 62.52 37.76 -35.52
CA GLY A 43 62.31 36.85 -34.40
C GLY A 43 61.54 37.53 -33.27
N PHE A 44 61.89 38.77 -32.95
CA PHE A 44 61.17 39.56 -31.94
C PHE A 44 59.72 39.85 -32.36
N CYS A 45 59.49 40.22 -33.62
CA CYS A 45 58.14 40.42 -34.17
C CYS A 45 57.33 39.12 -34.14
N ALA A 46 57.90 37.98 -34.53
CA ALA A 46 57.22 36.70 -34.46
C ALA A 46 56.87 36.31 -33.01
N LEU A 47 57.78 36.58 -32.06
CA LEU A 47 57.58 36.32 -30.64
C LEU A 47 56.52 37.24 -30.03
N VAL A 48 56.50 38.52 -30.41
CA VAL A 48 55.46 39.49 -30.01
C VAL A 48 54.10 39.10 -30.61
N VAL A 49 54.05 38.66 -31.87
CA VAL A 49 52.81 38.19 -32.51
C VAL A 49 52.30 36.91 -31.84
N LEU A 50 53.18 35.98 -31.49
CA LEU A 50 52.82 34.77 -30.74
C LEU A 50 52.29 35.11 -29.35
N LEU A 51 52.96 35.99 -28.61
CA LEU A 51 52.49 36.45 -27.29
C LEU A 51 51.13 37.16 -27.39
N PHE A 52 50.96 38.03 -28.40
CA PHE A 52 49.69 38.72 -28.64
C PHE A 52 48.57 37.72 -29.00
N ALA A 53 48.85 36.75 -29.88
CA ALA A 53 47.90 35.68 -30.21
C ALA A 53 47.53 34.85 -28.98
N VAL A 54 48.50 34.49 -28.13
CA VAL A 54 48.23 33.79 -26.86
C VAL A 54 47.36 34.63 -25.94
N THR A 55 47.63 35.94 -25.79
CA THR A 55 46.78 36.83 -24.97
C THR A 55 45.36 36.97 -25.52
N LEU A 56 45.20 36.99 -26.86
CA LEU A 56 43.89 36.97 -27.49
C LEU A 56 43.18 35.65 -27.24
N ILE A 57 43.85 34.51 -27.41
CA ILE A 57 43.27 33.18 -27.20
C ILE A 57 42.88 32.96 -25.74
N THR A 58 43.71 33.34 -24.77
CA THR A 58 43.36 33.21 -23.34
C THR A 58 42.16 34.08 -22.97
N SER A 59 42.01 35.27 -23.57
CA SER A 59 40.81 36.10 -23.38
C SER A 59 39.54 35.41 -23.87
N GLN A 60 39.62 34.70 -25.01
CA GLN A 60 38.48 33.95 -25.55
C GLN A 60 38.12 32.74 -24.69
N VAL A 61 39.11 32.03 -24.12
CA VAL A 61 38.88 30.89 -23.21
C VAL A 61 38.15 31.33 -21.95
N SER A 62 38.60 32.42 -21.31
CA SER A 62 37.95 32.96 -20.11
C SER A 62 36.51 33.39 -20.39
N VAL A 63 36.27 34.05 -21.54
CA VAL A 63 34.92 34.46 -21.95
C VAL A 63 34.03 33.26 -22.23
N LYS A 64 34.55 32.20 -22.88
CA LYS A 64 33.77 30.98 -23.16
C LYS A 64 33.45 30.16 -21.91
N GLN A 65 34.39 30.05 -20.97
CA GLN A 65 34.14 29.46 -19.64
C GLN A 65 33.08 30.24 -18.87
N TYR A 66 33.18 31.58 -18.89
CA TYR A 66 32.18 32.46 -18.30
C TYR A 66 30.82 32.28 -18.99
N PHE A 67 30.76 32.22 -20.32
CA PHE A 67 29.53 32.02 -21.09
C PHE A 67 28.85 30.67 -20.80
N ASN A 68 29.62 29.60 -20.61
CA ASN A 68 29.08 28.29 -20.24
C ASN A 68 28.47 28.29 -18.83
N LEU A 69 29.02 29.04 -17.89
CA LEU A 69 28.44 29.23 -16.55
C LEU A 69 27.13 30.04 -16.58
N ILE A 70 27.01 30.99 -17.52
CA ILE A 70 25.79 31.80 -17.71
C ILE A 70 24.72 31.06 -18.52
N ALA A 71 25.13 30.17 -19.42
CA ALA A 71 24.22 29.39 -20.29
C ALA A 71 23.57 28.20 -19.56
N ASP A 72 24.01 27.88 -18.35
CA ASP A 72 23.37 26.87 -17.53
C ASP A 72 21.95 27.35 -17.18
N LYS A 73 20.92 26.54 -17.44
CA LYS A 73 19.51 26.96 -17.26
C LYS A 73 19.23 27.48 -15.83
N ASN A 74 20.05 27.05 -14.87
CA ASN A 74 20.04 27.52 -13.48
C ASN A 74 20.38 29.01 -13.31
N PHE A 75 21.10 29.67 -14.23
CA PHE A 75 21.50 31.07 -14.06
C PHE A 75 20.30 32.02 -13.95
N SER A 76 19.21 31.75 -14.70
CA SER A 76 17.95 32.48 -14.57
C SER A 76 17.37 32.39 -13.15
N CYS A 77 17.50 31.23 -12.50
CA CYS A 77 17.03 31.01 -11.14
C CYS A 77 17.90 31.74 -10.09
N VAL A 78 19.21 31.86 -10.33
CA VAL A 78 20.13 32.63 -9.45
C VAL A 78 19.76 34.12 -9.40
N LEU A 79 19.27 34.67 -10.52
CA LEU A 79 18.77 36.06 -10.61
C LEU A 79 17.35 36.23 -10.04
N GLY A 80 16.75 35.17 -9.49
CA GLY A 80 15.40 35.18 -8.88
C GLY A 80 14.26 34.87 -9.85
N ASN A 81 14.54 34.67 -11.15
CA ASN A 81 13.55 34.34 -12.16
C ASN A 81 13.32 32.82 -12.24
N HIS A 82 12.50 32.34 -11.32
CA HIS A 82 12.13 30.92 -11.22
C HIS A 82 10.85 30.59 -11.99
N HIS A 83 10.89 29.49 -12.75
CA HIS A 83 9.70 28.88 -13.33
C HIS A 83 9.06 27.90 -12.33
N TRP A 84 8.15 28.41 -11.50
CA TRP A 84 7.49 27.63 -10.46
C TRP A 84 6.38 26.74 -11.03
N LYS A 85 6.42 25.45 -10.70
CA LYS A 85 5.25 24.57 -10.75
C LYS A 85 4.49 24.65 -9.43
N SER A 86 3.18 24.47 -9.52
CA SER A 86 2.29 24.48 -8.35
C SER A 86 2.64 23.37 -7.36
N ALA A 87 2.37 23.62 -6.09
CA ALA A 87 2.47 22.61 -5.05
C ALA A 87 1.44 21.49 -5.31
N THR A 88 1.76 20.29 -4.85
CA THR A 88 0.84 19.15 -4.73
C THR A 88 0.63 18.84 -3.25
N CYS A 89 -0.21 17.87 -2.92
CA CYS A 89 -0.37 17.46 -1.53
C CYS A 89 0.90 16.79 -0.94
N ASP A 90 1.75 16.22 -1.80
CA ASP A 90 2.98 15.55 -1.35
C ASP A 90 4.22 16.45 -1.41
N LYS A 91 4.19 17.51 -2.24
CA LYS A 91 5.36 18.37 -2.48
C LYS A 91 4.99 19.86 -2.51
N PRO A 92 5.83 20.75 -1.96
CA PRO A 92 5.64 22.20 -2.09
C PRO A 92 5.81 22.68 -3.54
N LYS A 93 5.63 23.98 -3.79
CA LYS A 93 5.94 24.55 -5.11
C LYS A 93 7.42 24.31 -5.40
N PHE A 94 7.74 23.92 -6.62
CA PHE A 94 9.13 23.68 -7.01
C PHE A 94 9.45 24.33 -8.36
N CYS A 95 10.69 24.74 -8.54
CA CYS A 95 11.14 25.28 -9.82
C CYS A 95 11.47 24.13 -10.78
N SER A 96 10.91 24.13 -11.99
CA SER A 96 11.16 23.06 -12.97
C SER A 96 12.58 23.07 -13.57
N ILE A 97 13.40 24.06 -13.22
CA ILE A 97 14.75 24.25 -13.72
C ILE A 97 15.77 23.85 -12.66
N CYS A 98 15.71 24.49 -11.48
CA CYS A 98 16.68 24.28 -10.40
C CYS A 98 16.19 23.39 -9.25
N ASN A 99 14.95 22.89 -9.31
CA ASN A 99 14.29 22.07 -8.27
C ASN A 99 14.21 22.69 -6.87
N SER A 100 14.54 23.97 -6.70
CA SER A 100 14.34 24.68 -5.45
C SER A 100 12.87 24.64 -5.06
N GLU A 101 12.60 24.45 -3.76
CA GLU A 101 11.26 24.36 -3.19
C GLU A 101 10.86 25.68 -2.50
N LYS A 102 9.58 26.02 -2.54
CA LYS A 102 9.04 27.24 -1.92
C LYS A 102 7.69 26.98 -1.27
N GLY A 103 7.61 27.30 0.03
CA GLY A 103 6.38 27.17 0.83
C GLY A 103 6.17 25.74 1.33
N LYS A 104 4.92 25.43 1.70
CA LYS A 104 4.51 24.08 2.14
C LYS A 104 3.78 23.35 1.00
N SER A 105 3.69 22.03 1.10
CA SER A 105 2.77 21.25 0.28
C SER A 105 1.32 21.67 0.55
N LEU A 106 0.45 21.38 -0.40
CA LEU A 106 -0.98 21.57 -0.21
C LEU A 106 -1.50 20.60 0.85
N GLU A 107 -2.55 20.99 1.55
CA GLU A 107 -3.24 20.08 2.46
C GLU A 107 -3.86 18.92 1.67
N HIS A 108 -3.74 17.70 2.20
CA HIS A 108 -4.38 16.54 1.61
C HIS A 108 -5.90 16.69 1.66
N LYS A 109 -6.54 16.51 0.50
CA LYS A 109 -7.99 16.34 0.42
C LYS A 109 -8.30 14.86 0.56
N TRP A 110 -8.73 14.46 1.74
CA TRP A 110 -9.03 13.07 2.07
C TRP A 110 -10.43 12.68 1.61
N LYS A 111 -10.54 11.49 1.02
CA LYS A 111 -11.76 10.71 1.02
C LYS A 111 -11.79 9.97 2.35
N GLU A 112 -12.89 10.13 3.09
CA GLU A 112 -13.09 9.42 4.36
C GLU A 112 -13.04 7.90 4.16
N ALA A 113 -12.60 7.21 5.22
CA ALA A 113 -12.52 5.77 5.25
C ALA A 113 -13.92 5.17 5.10
N ASP A 114 -14.00 4.03 4.44
CA ASP A 114 -15.19 3.17 4.45
C ASP A 114 -14.86 1.87 5.17
N CYS A 115 -15.80 0.93 5.22
CA CYS A 115 -15.60 -0.34 5.91
C CYS A 115 -14.71 -1.35 5.15
N ILE A 116 -14.14 -0.96 4.02
CA ILE A 116 -13.26 -1.78 3.19
C ILE A 116 -11.89 -1.10 3.03
N ASN A 117 -11.87 0.22 2.91
CA ASN A 117 -10.71 1.02 2.57
C ASN A 117 -10.45 2.09 3.65
N PRO A 118 -9.17 2.34 4.01
CA PRO A 118 -8.79 3.43 4.90
C PRO A 118 -9.01 4.81 4.25
N LYS A 119 -8.79 5.89 5.01
CA LYS A 119 -8.86 7.26 4.46
C LYS A 119 -7.86 7.37 3.32
N THR A 120 -8.27 7.93 2.19
CA THR A 120 -7.44 7.95 0.97
C THR A 120 -7.38 9.33 0.37
N CYS A 121 -6.18 9.84 0.07
CA CYS A 121 -6.04 11.15 -0.55
C CYS A 121 -6.58 11.12 -2.00
N LEU A 122 -7.47 12.04 -2.33
CA LEU A 122 -8.11 12.12 -3.63
C LEU A 122 -7.11 12.38 -4.76
N GLN A 123 -6.01 13.10 -4.46
CA GLN A 123 -5.00 13.53 -5.42
C GLN A 123 -3.85 12.51 -5.55
N CYS A 124 -3.16 12.19 -4.45
CA CYS A 124 -1.96 11.34 -4.48
C CYS A 124 -2.16 9.86 -4.14
N LYS A 125 -3.38 9.47 -3.73
CA LYS A 125 -3.75 8.09 -3.35
C LYS A 125 -3.04 7.51 -2.12
N GLN A 126 -2.27 8.31 -1.38
CA GLN A 126 -1.80 7.90 -0.05
C GLN A 126 -2.97 7.55 0.86
N THR A 127 -2.74 6.64 1.80
CA THR A 127 -3.75 6.16 2.74
C THR A 127 -3.36 6.44 4.19
N GLU A 128 -4.33 6.74 5.03
CA GLU A 128 -4.14 7.02 6.45
C GLU A 128 -5.12 6.20 7.30
N GLY A 129 -4.60 5.56 8.36
CA GLY A 129 -5.38 4.77 9.31
C GLY A 129 -5.83 3.40 8.77
N LYS A 130 -6.82 2.81 9.43
CA LYS A 130 -7.47 1.56 9.04
C LYS A 130 -8.87 1.84 8.45
N PRO A 131 -9.44 0.88 7.68
CA PRO A 131 -10.87 0.91 7.35
C PRO A 131 -11.75 1.03 8.61
N LEU A 132 -12.96 1.57 8.45
CA LEU A 132 -13.94 1.62 9.52
C LEU A 132 -14.43 0.21 9.86
N GLU A 133 -14.77 -0.02 11.12
CA GLU A 133 -15.41 -1.27 11.53
C GLU A 133 -16.80 -1.40 10.89
N HIS A 134 -17.18 -2.64 10.56
CA HIS A 134 -18.50 -2.93 10.03
C HIS A 134 -19.56 -2.77 11.11
N THR A 135 -20.61 -2.02 10.79
CA THR A 135 -21.84 -1.93 11.59
C THR A 135 -22.85 -2.93 11.04
N VAL A 136 -23.15 -3.97 11.81
CA VAL A 136 -23.98 -5.11 11.38
C VAL A 136 -25.42 -5.00 11.90
N ASN A 137 -26.36 -5.39 11.05
CA ASN A 137 -27.75 -5.70 11.40
C ASN A 137 -28.11 -6.99 10.65
N ILE A 138 -28.35 -8.09 11.38
CA ILE A 138 -28.62 -9.43 10.81
C ILE A 138 -27.55 -9.82 9.77
N GLY A 139 -26.27 -9.65 10.10
CA GLY A 139 -25.17 -10.25 9.33
C GLY A 139 -24.83 -9.56 8.02
N ILE A 140 -25.50 -8.44 7.75
CA ILE A 140 -25.21 -7.58 6.63
C ILE A 140 -24.72 -6.24 7.18
N CYS A 141 -23.62 -5.74 6.63
CA CYS A 141 -23.15 -4.42 6.99
C CYS A 141 -24.06 -3.34 6.40
N ASN A 142 -24.60 -2.47 7.24
CA ASN A 142 -25.48 -1.37 6.84
C ASN A 142 -24.83 -0.35 5.88
N ARG A 143 -23.50 -0.37 5.73
CA ARG A 143 -22.75 0.59 4.90
C ARG A 143 -22.37 0.05 3.53
N CYS A 144 -21.84 -1.17 3.46
CA CYS A 144 -21.39 -1.76 2.20
C CYS A 144 -22.27 -2.88 1.67
N THR A 145 -23.34 -3.23 2.40
CA THR A 145 -24.31 -4.29 2.06
C THR A 145 -23.68 -5.65 1.81
N LYS A 146 -22.41 -5.86 2.23
CA LYS A 146 -21.75 -7.16 2.22
C LYS A 146 -22.16 -7.92 3.47
N PHE A 147 -22.22 -9.25 3.36
CA PHE A 147 -22.30 -10.11 4.53
C PHE A 147 -21.04 -9.98 5.38
N VAL A 148 -21.21 -9.78 6.68
CA VAL A 148 -20.15 -9.63 7.66
C VAL A 148 -20.56 -10.44 8.89
N ASN A 149 -19.63 -11.21 9.45
CA ASN A 149 -19.90 -12.22 10.47
C ASN A 149 -20.87 -13.31 10.01
N LYS A 150 -20.55 -13.94 8.87
CA LYS A 150 -21.22 -15.16 8.37
C LYS A 150 -21.31 -16.20 9.51
N TYR A 151 -20.21 -16.41 10.24
CA TYR A 151 -20.11 -17.40 11.31
C TYR A 151 -20.90 -17.08 12.59
N GLU A 152 -20.94 -15.84 13.10
CA GLU A 152 -21.65 -15.59 14.38
C GLU A 152 -23.17 -15.79 14.26
N ILE A 153 -23.77 -15.41 13.14
CA ILE A 153 -25.23 -15.56 12.96
C ILE A 153 -25.59 -17.01 12.66
N GLU A 154 -24.82 -17.69 11.83
CA GLU A 154 -24.99 -19.13 11.59
C GLU A 154 -24.79 -19.93 12.90
N PHE A 155 -23.82 -19.53 13.73
CA PHE A 155 -23.54 -20.16 15.01
C PHE A 155 -24.64 -19.91 16.06
N THR A 156 -25.13 -18.68 16.22
CA THR A 156 -26.25 -18.38 17.14
C THR A 156 -27.51 -19.16 16.78
N VAL A 157 -27.81 -19.34 15.49
CA VAL A 157 -28.99 -20.11 15.06
C VAL A 157 -28.78 -21.61 15.31
N ILE A 158 -27.54 -22.12 15.17
CA ILE A 158 -27.20 -23.49 15.57
C ILE A 158 -27.37 -23.65 17.09
N GLU A 159 -26.87 -22.74 17.92
CA GLU A 159 -27.03 -22.78 19.38
C GLU A 159 -28.51 -22.73 19.82
N GLU A 160 -29.31 -21.84 19.24
CA GLU A 160 -30.75 -21.77 19.50
C GLU A 160 -31.46 -23.07 19.10
N SER A 161 -31.07 -23.66 17.98
CA SER A 161 -31.59 -24.95 17.51
C SER A 161 -31.19 -26.09 18.47
N LEU A 162 -29.95 -26.10 18.95
CA LEU A 162 -29.47 -27.07 19.93
C LEU A 162 -30.22 -26.94 21.26
N SER A 163 -30.42 -25.72 21.76
CA SER A 163 -31.19 -25.47 22.99
C SER A 163 -32.66 -25.91 22.86
N CYS A 164 -33.27 -25.72 21.68
CA CYS A 164 -34.62 -26.20 21.42
C CYS A 164 -34.69 -27.74 21.42
N LEU A 165 -33.70 -28.39 20.82
CA LEU A 165 -33.61 -29.85 20.77
C LEU A 165 -33.46 -30.45 22.16
N GLU A 166 -32.56 -29.89 22.98
CA GLU A 166 -32.32 -30.31 24.37
C GLU A 166 -33.62 -30.29 25.19
N LYS A 167 -34.37 -29.19 25.15
CA LYS A 167 -35.66 -29.07 25.85
C LYS A 167 -36.69 -30.11 25.41
N SER A 168 -36.76 -30.39 24.11
CA SER A 168 -37.68 -31.41 23.60
C SER A 168 -37.26 -32.82 24.03
N PHE A 169 -35.96 -33.13 24.10
CA PHE A 169 -35.48 -34.40 24.66
C PHE A 169 -35.83 -34.54 26.15
N ASP A 170 -35.67 -33.48 26.94
CA ASP A 170 -36.03 -33.48 28.36
C ASP A 170 -37.53 -33.71 28.58
N ASN A 171 -38.38 -33.02 27.82
CA ASN A 171 -39.84 -33.21 27.87
C ASN A 171 -40.23 -34.66 27.58
N ILE A 172 -39.60 -35.28 26.57
CA ILE A 172 -39.86 -36.69 26.22
C ILE A 172 -39.42 -37.62 27.35
N ALA A 173 -38.25 -37.38 27.96
CA ALA A 173 -37.77 -38.16 29.09
C ALA A 173 -38.75 -38.09 30.29
N GLU A 174 -39.31 -36.91 30.56
CA GLU A 174 -40.35 -36.73 31.57
C GLU A 174 -41.61 -37.55 31.25
N TYR A 175 -42.07 -37.53 29.99
CA TYR A 175 -43.26 -38.27 29.56
C TYR A 175 -43.09 -39.78 29.65
N PHE A 176 -41.93 -40.32 29.29
CA PHE A 176 -41.65 -41.75 29.44
C PHE A 176 -41.46 -42.18 30.91
N GLY A 177 -41.14 -41.25 31.81
CA GLY A 177 -41.02 -41.51 33.24
C GLY A 177 -42.36 -41.75 33.97
N VAL A 178 -43.50 -41.47 33.33
CA VAL A 178 -44.82 -41.59 33.95
C VAL A 178 -45.38 -43.02 33.83
N SER A 179 -45.19 -43.85 34.85
CA SER A 179 -45.91 -45.13 34.99
C SER A 179 -47.33 -44.89 35.52
N SER A 180 -48.38 -45.38 34.84
CA SER A 180 -49.76 -45.24 35.33
C SER A 180 -50.59 -46.51 35.11
N SER A 181 -51.52 -46.81 36.00
CA SER A 181 -52.39 -47.98 35.85
C SER A 181 -53.50 -47.83 34.79
N SER A 182 -53.55 -46.69 34.07
CA SER A 182 -54.58 -46.42 33.06
C SER A 182 -53.99 -46.31 31.66
N ALA A 183 -54.39 -47.23 30.78
CA ALA A 183 -53.94 -47.28 29.38
C ALA A 183 -54.20 -45.96 28.62
N LEU A 184 -55.27 -45.23 28.95
CA LEU A 184 -55.58 -43.92 28.36
C LEU A 184 -54.56 -42.84 28.76
N ARG A 185 -54.00 -42.91 29.97
CA ARG A 185 -53.01 -41.94 30.45
C ARG A 185 -51.63 -42.25 29.86
N GLU A 186 -51.27 -43.52 29.74
CA GLU A 186 -50.06 -43.94 28.99
C GLU A 186 -50.14 -43.50 27.52
N LEU A 187 -51.30 -43.69 26.87
CA LEU A 187 -51.54 -43.25 25.50
C LEU A 187 -51.43 -41.72 25.35
N TYR A 188 -51.89 -40.94 26.33
CA TYR A 188 -51.78 -39.48 26.33
C TYR A 188 -50.31 -39.03 26.33
N TYR A 189 -49.48 -39.56 27.23
CA TYR A 189 -48.06 -39.23 27.29
C TYR A 189 -47.28 -39.73 26.07
N CYS A 190 -47.64 -40.89 25.50
CA CYS A 190 -47.07 -41.36 24.24
C CYS A 190 -47.32 -40.38 23.07
N ASN A 191 -48.53 -39.80 22.99
CA ASN A 191 -48.86 -38.82 21.96
C ASN A 191 -48.12 -37.48 22.15
N LEU A 192 -47.91 -37.05 23.39
CA LEU A 192 -47.08 -35.88 23.70
C LEU A 192 -45.62 -36.12 23.29
N ALA A 193 -45.04 -37.27 23.67
CA ALA A 193 -43.67 -37.64 23.29
C ALA A 193 -43.50 -37.72 21.77
N LYS A 194 -44.50 -38.24 21.05
CA LYS A 194 -44.54 -38.26 19.58
C LYS A 194 -44.55 -36.84 18.98
N THR A 195 -45.30 -35.93 19.59
CA THR A 195 -45.38 -34.53 19.14
C THR A 195 -44.03 -33.82 19.33
N GLU A 196 -43.36 -34.05 20.45
CA GLU A 196 -42.01 -33.53 20.69
C GLU A 196 -40.98 -34.13 19.73
N ALA A 197 -41.05 -35.44 19.43
CA ALA A 197 -40.18 -36.07 18.45
C ALA A 197 -40.34 -35.46 17.03
N LEU A 198 -41.54 -35.05 16.66
CA LEU A 198 -41.79 -34.28 15.42
C LEU A 198 -41.13 -32.91 15.44
N ASN A 199 -41.15 -32.23 16.59
CA ASN A 199 -40.51 -30.93 16.75
C ASN A 199 -38.98 -31.06 16.64
N ILE A 200 -38.40 -32.09 17.27
CA ILE A 200 -36.98 -32.45 17.15
C ILE A 200 -36.60 -32.65 15.68
N LYS A 201 -37.39 -33.45 14.95
CA LYS A 201 -37.16 -33.69 13.52
C LYS A 201 -37.15 -32.39 12.70
N LYS A 202 -38.12 -31.49 12.94
CA LYS A 202 -38.20 -30.20 12.24
C LYS A 202 -37.01 -29.30 12.55
N ALA A 203 -36.63 -29.18 13.83
CA ALA A 203 -35.50 -28.39 14.26
C ALA A 203 -34.18 -28.92 13.67
N ALA A 204 -33.98 -30.25 13.68
CA ALA A 204 -32.81 -30.88 13.07
C ALA A 204 -32.72 -30.65 11.56
N CYS A 205 -33.85 -30.67 10.83
CA CYS A 205 -33.87 -30.31 9.40
C CYS A 205 -33.43 -28.87 9.15
N ILE A 206 -33.94 -27.92 9.93
CA ILE A 206 -33.58 -26.50 9.80
C ILE A 206 -32.08 -26.31 10.08
N ALA A 207 -31.58 -26.87 11.17
CA ALA A 207 -30.17 -26.78 11.55
C ALA A 207 -29.25 -27.42 10.50
N ARG A 208 -29.63 -28.58 9.94
CA ARG A 208 -28.91 -29.22 8.82
C ARG A 208 -28.86 -28.31 7.60
N ASP A 209 -29.98 -27.72 7.20
CA ASP A 209 -30.06 -26.91 5.98
C ASP A 209 -29.15 -25.68 6.10
N ILE A 210 -29.07 -25.08 7.29
CA ILE A 210 -28.13 -24.00 7.61
C ILE A 210 -26.68 -24.47 7.50
N CYS A 211 -26.35 -25.65 8.05
CA CYS A 211 -25.01 -26.23 7.93
C CYS A 211 -24.65 -26.62 6.48
N GLY A 212 -25.65 -26.78 5.60
CA GLY A 212 -25.49 -27.23 4.21
C GLY A 212 -24.64 -26.32 3.33
N ASP A 213 -24.57 -25.04 3.67
CA ASP A 213 -23.91 -23.99 2.87
C ASP A 213 -22.50 -23.64 3.39
N ILE A 214 -21.97 -24.42 4.34
CA ILE A 214 -20.75 -24.08 5.11
C ILE A 214 -19.80 -25.29 5.20
N PRO A 215 -18.62 -25.26 4.54
CA PRO A 215 -17.65 -26.36 4.55
C PRO A 215 -17.18 -26.80 5.94
N GLU A 216 -16.99 -25.86 6.86
CA GLU A 216 -16.51 -26.08 8.23
C GLU A 216 -17.50 -26.89 9.08
N PHE A 217 -18.80 -26.80 8.78
CA PHE A 217 -19.86 -27.53 9.49
C PHE A 217 -20.24 -28.86 8.83
N THR A 218 -19.38 -29.41 7.95
CA THR A 218 -19.68 -30.67 7.25
C THR A 218 -19.94 -31.83 8.22
N GLU A 219 -19.20 -31.95 9.32
CA GLU A 219 -19.44 -33.00 10.33
C GLU A 219 -20.71 -32.72 11.15
N VAL A 220 -20.94 -31.46 11.54
CA VAL A 220 -22.16 -31.03 12.25
C VAL A 220 -23.42 -31.32 11.41
N LYS A 221 -23.38 -31.06 10.11
CA LYS A 221 -24.44 -31.40 9.15
C LYS A 221 -24.75 -32.89 9.16
N LYS A 222 -23.73 -33.76 9.12
CA LYS A 222 -23.92 -35.22 9.16
C LYS A 222 -24.59 -35.68 10.45
N CYS A 223 -24.27 -35.03 11.58
CA CYS A 223 -24.92 -35.35 12.86
C CYS A 223 -26.41 -34.98 12.86
N PHE A 224 -26.79 -33.82 12.33
CA PHE A 224 -28.21 -33.46 12.16
C PHE A 224 -28.94 -34.36 11.16
N GLU A 225 -28.28 -34.81 10.08
CA GLU A 225 -28.83 -35.81 9.15
C GLU A 225 -29.13 -37.13 9.86
N LYS A 226 -28.20 -37.60 10.70
CA LYS A 226 -28.36 -38.82 11.50
C LYS A 226 -29.56 -38.75 12.44
N ILE A 227 -29.76 -37.61 13.12
CA ILE A 227 -30.96 -37.38 13.99
C ILE A 227 -32.24 -37.48 13.15
N ASN A 228 -32.28 -36.85 11.98
CA ASN A 228 -33.46 -36.88 11.11
C ASN A 228 -33.77 -38.29 10.59
N THR A 229 -32.75 -39.09 10.23
CA THR A 229 -32.91 -40.47 9.78
C THR A 229 -33.42 -41.40 10.90
N ILE A 230 -32.94 -41.24 12.14
CA ILE A 230 -33.41 -42.07 13.26
C ILE A 230 -34.91 -41.84 13.53
N LEU A 231 -35.38 -40.60 13.35
CA LEU A 231 -36.76 -40.20 13.60
C LEU A 231 -37.70 -40.34 12.38
N SER A 232 -37.20 -40.62 11.17
CA SER A 232 -38.04 -40.69 9.97
C SER A 232 -38.94 -41.92 9.88
N ASP A 233 -38.57 -43.02 10.54
CA ASP A 233 -39.11 -44.33 10.16
C ASP A 233 -40.41 -44.72 10.87
N GLU A 234 -40.82 -44.04 11.96
CA GLU A 234 -41.96 -44.51 12.81
C GLU A 234 -42.83 -43.43 13.43
N ILE A 235 -42.59 -42.14 13.17
CA ILE A 235 -43.53 -41.09 13.61
C ILE A 235 -44.92 -41.27 12.95
N ASP A 236 -45.05 -42.06 11.88
CA ASP A 236 -46.33 -42.32 11.22
C ASP A 236 -47.20 -43.43 11.87
N ILE A 237 -46.83 -44.00 13.03
CA ILE A 237 -47.68 -44.99 13.70
C ILE A 237 -48.95 -44.30 14.26
N GLU A 238 -50.11 -44.61 13.69
CA GLU A 238 -51.42 -44.17 14.18
C GLU A 238 -51.81 -44.97 15.44
N LEU A 239 -51.59 -44.38 16.62
CA LEU A 239 -51.87 -45.02 17.90
C LEU A 239 -53.39 -45.04 18.16
N THR A 240 -54.02 -46.20 17.96
CA THR A 240 -55.41 -46.44 18.38
C THR A 240 -55.45 -47.21 19.70
N VAL A 241 -56.54 -47.04 20.46
CA VAL A 241 -56.69 -47.50 21.87
C VAL A 241 -56.39 -48.99 22.09
N ASN A 242 -56.41 -49.83 21.05
CA ASN A 242 -56.49 -51.28 21.18
C ASN A 242 -55.37 -52.12 20.57
N ASN A 243 -54.19 -51.60 20.26
CA ASN A 243 -53.05 -52.50 19.98
C ASN A 243 -51.68 -51.82 20.14
N TYR A 244 -50.83 -52.42 20.98
CA TYR A 244 -49.39 -52.18 21.08
C TYR A 244 -48.88 -50.89 21.75
N VAL A 245 -49.59 -50.29 22.71
CA VAL A 245 -49.08 -49.12 23.46
C VAL A 245 -47.70 -49.41 24.05
N THR A 246 -47.49 -50.53 24.75
CA THR A 246 -46.20 -50.87 25.36
C THR A 246 -45.07 -51.12 24.36
N TYR A 247 -45.35 -51.80 23.24
CA TYR A 247 -44.34 -52.10 22.21
C TYR A 247 -43.97 -50.84 21.40
N ALA A 248 -44.95 -50.03 21.02
CA ALA A 248 -44.73 -48.74 20.35
C ALA A 248 -44.00 -47.75 21.28
N ASN A 249 -44.32 -47.75 22.58
CA ASN A 249 -43.65 -46.93 23.59
C ASN A 249 -42.17 -47.32 23.75
N ASN A 250 -41.87 -48.62 23.85
CA ASN A 250 -40.48 -49.11 23.94
C ASN A 250 -39.67 -48.80 22.67
N THR A 251 -40.29 -48.92 21.49
CA THR A 251 -39.62 -48.66 20.21
C THR A 251 -39.33 -47.16 20.03
N LEU A 252 -40.33 -46.30 20.30
CA LEU A 252 -40.15 -44.84 20.26
C LEU A 252 -39.12 -44.38 21.30
N SER A 253 -39.15 -44.92 22.51
CA SER A 253 -38.18 -44.62 23.57
C SER A 253 -36.74 -44.96 23.15
N SER A 254 -36.52 -46.14 22.54
CA SER A 254 -35.19 -46.53 22.03
C SER A 254 -34.68 -45.56 20.96
N LYS A 255 -35.52 -45.17 19.99
CA LYS A 255 -35.11 -44.25 18.91
C LYS A 255 -34.86 -42.83 19.40
N VAL A 256 -35.63 -42.36 20.38
CA VAL A 256 -35.37 -41.07 21.03
C VAL A 256 -34.03 -41.12 21.77
N ALA A 257 -33.70 -42.23 22.45
CA ALA A 257 -32.40 -42.39 23.11
C ALA A 257 -31.23 -42.39 22.10
N ASP A 258 -31.37 -43.08 20.97
CA ASP A 258 -30.36 -43.06 19.90
C ASP A 258 -30.21 -41.66 19.28
N SER A 259 -31.32 -40.93 19.14
CA SER A 259 -31.33 -39.54 18.66
C SER A 259 -30.66 -38.58 19.65
N ALA A 260 -30.89 -38.77 20.96
CA ALA A 260 -30.24 -38.00 22.02
C ALA A 260 -28.72 -38.24 22.05
N LYS A 261 -28.28 -39.47 21.79
CA LYS A 261 -26.85 -39.78 21.63
C LYS A 261 -26.23 -39.05 20.43
N ALA A 262 -26.90 -39.08 19.28
CA ALA A 262 -26.45 -38.36 18.09
C ALA A 262 -26.45 -36.82 18.30
N PHE A 263 -27.38 -36.31 19.10
CA PHE A 263 -27.41 -34.91 19.51
C PHE A 263 -26.19 -34.53 20.35
N ASN A 264 -25.83 -35.32 21.36
CA ASN A 264 -24.63 -35.07 22.17
C ASN A 264 -23.35 -35.10 21.31
N GLU A 265 -23.25 -36.03 20.35
CA GLU A 265 -22.16 -36.04 19.36
C GLU A 265 -22.12 -34.73 18.54
N THR A 266 -23.28 -34.16 18.20
CA THR A 266 -23.37 -32.86 17.52
C THR A 266 -22.83 -31.72 18.39
N VAL A 267 -23.23 -31.67 19.66
CA VAL A 267 -22.80 -30.64 20.61
C VAL A 267 -21.28 -30.67 20.79
N ASP A 268 -20.69 -31.87 20.92
CA ASP A 268 -19.24 -32.03 21.05
C ASP A 268 -18.49 -31.53 19.80
N GLU A 269 -18.98 -31.81 18.59
CA GLU A 269 -18.37 -31.31 17.36
C GLU A 269 -18.49 -29.79 17.21
N VAL A 270 -19.64 -29.22 17.59
CA VAL A 270 -19.84 -27.76 17.61
C VAL A 270 -18.86 -27.11 18.58
N ASN A 271 -18.67 -27.65 19.78
CA ASN A 271 -17.72 -27.13 20.78
C ASN A 271 -16.27 -27.18 20.28
N LYS A 272 -15.85 -28.25 19.59
CA LYS A 272 -14.51 -28.33 18.98
C LYS A 272 -14.25 -27.23 17.95
N ILE A 273 -15.27 -26.81 17.21
CA ILE A 273 -15.17 -25.73 16.22
C ILE A 273 -15.04 -24.36 16.90
N ILE A 274 -15.68 -24.17 18.06
CA ILE A 274 -15.58 -22.92 18.84
C ILE A 274 -14.21 -22.77 19.51
N GLU A 275 -13.69 -23.86 20.06
CA GLU A 275 -12.48 -23.86 20.90
C GLU A 275 -11.16 -23.94 20.10
N GLY A 276 -11.22 -24.29 18.81
CA GLY A 276 -10.07 -24.46 17.90
C GLY A 276 -9.75 -23.23 17.06
#